data_AF-A0A3D4PU42-F1
#
_entry.id   AF-A0A3D4PU42-F1
#
_cell.length_a   1.000
_cell.length_b   1.000
_cell.length_c   1.000
_cell.angle_alpha   90.00
_cell.angle_beta   90.00
_cell.angle_gamma   90.00
#
_symmetry.space_group_name_H-M   'P 1'
#
loop_
_entity.id
_entity.type
_entity.pdbx_description
1 polymer ?
#
loop_
_entity_poly.entity_id
_entity_poly.type
_entity_poly.pdbx_seq_one_letter_code
_entity_poly.pdbx_strand_id
1 'polypeptide(L)'
;MLVLFGTETPMPTPSMTVDPDSVTPGPLGFAVIVLIVIIVVLLIWDMNRRIRRVRYREEVREELDAEEAALKDANNPDAAASADSDVDEAGPEEENPPSAR
;
A
#
# COMPACT_ATOMS: atom_id res chain seq x y z
N MET A 1 70.14 33.33 31.27
CA MET A 1 68.77 32.79 31.15
C MET A 1 68.29 33.09 29.73
N LEU A 2 68.51 32.13 28.82
CA LEU A 2 68.21 32.29 27.40
C LEU A 2 66.71 32.05 27.19
N VAL A 3 65.98 33.07 26.75
CA VAL A 3 64.54 32.96 26.42
C VAL A 3 64.43 32.49 24.98
N LEU A 4 63.98 31.25 24.79
CA LEU A 4 63.68 30.67 23.48
C LEU A 4 62.29 31.17 23.06
N PHE A 5 62.25 32.20 22.22
CA PHE A 5 61.01 32.65 21.59
C PHE A 5 60.54 31.57 20.61
N GLY A 6 59.44 30.90 20.94
CA GLY A 6 58.80 29.92 20.07
C GLY A 6 58.41 30.59 18.76
N THR A 7 58.88 30.05 17.65
CA THR A 7 58.42 30.43 16.32
C THR A 7 56.99 29.91 16.16
N GLU A 8 56.00 30.72 16.51
CA GLU A 8 54.61 30.44 16.18
C GLU A 8 54.51 30.41 14.65
N THR A 9 54.45 29.22 14.07
CA THR A 9 54.10 29.05 12.66
C THR A 9 52.67 29.53 12.51
N PRO A 10 52.39 30.64 11.80
CA PRO A 10 51.02 31.11 11.65
C PRO A 10 50.23 30.03 10.93
N MET A 11 49.22 29.48 11.61
CA MET A 11 48.29 28.57 10.95
C MET A 11 47.59 29.34 9.84
N PRO A 12 47.59 28.83 8.58
CA PRO A 12 46.83 29.47 7.52
C PRO A 12 45.37 29.42 7.92
N THR A 13 44.80 30.59 8.22
CA THR A 13 43.36 30.72 8.37
C THR A 13 42.77 30.47 6.98
N PRO A 14 41.91 29.47 6.79
CA PRO A 14 41.28 29.24 5.49
C PRO A 14 40.50 30.51 5.13
N SER A 15 40.97 31.27 4.15
CA SER A 15 40.15 32.27 3.50
C SER A 15 39.12 31.51 2.67
N MET A 16 37.83 31.76 2.92
CA MET A 16 36.77 31.29 2.03
C MET A 16 37.05 31.87 0.64
N THR A 17 37.58 31.05 -0.27
CA THR A 17 37.78 31.42 -1.68
C THR A 17 36.51 31.29 -2.50
N VAL A 18 35.42 30.84 -1.87
CA VAL A 18 34.08 30.69 -2.44
C VAL A 18 33.17 31.69 -1.75
N ASP A 19 32.46 32.49 -2.54
CA ASP A 19 31.49 33.47 -2.06
C ASP A 19 30.38 32.75 -1.25
N PRO A 20 30.09 33.14 0.00
CA PRO A 20 29.03 32.52 0.81
C PRO A 20 27.64 32.57 0.17
N ASP A 21 27.37 33.54 -0.72
CA ASP A 21 26.11 33.63 -1.47
C ASP A 21 26.03 32.59 -2.61
N SER A 22 27.14 31.93 -2.95
CA SER A 22 27.16 30.85 -3.94
C SER A 22 26.76 29.48 -3.37
N VAL A 23 26.83 29.29 -2.04
CA VAL A 23 26.54 28.00 -1.38
C VAL A 23 25.20 27.99 -0.65
N THR A 24 24.63 29.17 -0.41
CA THR A 24 23.28 29.28 0.14
C THR A 24 22.35 29.57 -1.03
N PRO A 25 21.46 28.63 -1.43
CA PRO A 25 20.45 28.94 -2.42
C PRO A 25 19.66 30.13 -1.88
N GLY A 26 19.88 31.32 -2.47
CA GLY A 26 19.32 32.57 -1.97
C GLY A 26 17.79 32.57 -1.96
N PRO A 27 17.15 33.73 -1.77
CA PRO A 27 15.68 33.81 -1.70
C PRO A 27 14.95 33.11 -2.87
N LEU A 28 15.57 33.13 -4.06
CA LEU A 28 15.07 32.44 -5.26
C LEU A 28 15.09 30.91 -5.12
N GLY A 29 16.18 30.32 -4.59
CA GLY A 29 16.25 28.88 -4.38
C GLY A 29 15.30 28.41 -3.28
N PHE A 30 15.10 29.21 -2.23
CA PHE A 30 14.06 28.95 -1.23
C PHE A 30 12.65 28.94 -1.85
N ALA A 31 12.33 29.92 -2.70
CA ALA A 31 11.04 29.98 -3.39
C ALA A 31 10.79 28.74 -4.28
N VAL A 32 11.83 28.24 -4.95
CA VAL A 32 11.74 26.99 -5.76
C VAL A 32 11.41 25.79 -4.87
N ILE A 33 12.04 25.65 -3.71
CA ILE A 33 11.74 24.55 -2.78
C ILE A 33 10.31 24.64 -2.25
N VAL A 34 9.86 25.84 -1.86
CA VAL A 34 8.47 26.05 -1.41
C VAL A 34 7.47 25.64 -2.51
N LEU A 35 7.75 26.00 -3.76
CA LEU A 35 6.92 25.60 -4.90
C LEU A 35 6.87 24.07 -5.06
N ILE A 36 8.01 23.39 -4.96
CA ILE A 36 8.08 21.93 -5.06
C ILE A 36 7.25 21.29 -3.93
N VAL A 37 7.36 21.78 -2.70
CA VAL A 37 6.56 21.29 -1.58
C VAL A 37 5.07 21.44 -1.85
N ILE A 38 4.63 22.57 -2.39
CA ILE A 38 3.23 22.79 -2.77
C ILE A 38 2.78 21.77 -3.82
N ILE A 39 3.59 21.53 -4.85
CA ILE A 39 3.29 20.53 -5.89
C ILE A 39 3.15 19.14 -5.26
N VAL A 40 4.06 18.75 -4.38
CA VAL A 40 4.01 17.45 -3.70
C VAL A 40 2.74 17.32 -2.85
N VAL A 41 2.37 18.36 -2.10
CA VAL A 41 1.13 18.36 -1.28
C VAL A 41 -0.11 18.26 -2.17
N LEU A 42 -0.15 19.00 -3.28
CA LEU A 42 -1.24 18.90 -4.25
C LEU A 42 -1.32 17.50 -4.87
N LEU A 43 -0.18 16.86 -5.14
CA LEU A 43 -0.12 15.50 -5.66
C LEU A 43 -0.66 14.48 -4.65
N ILE A 44 -0.30 14.62 -3.37
CA ILE A 44 -0.83 13.77 -2.30
C ILE A 44 -2.34 13.99 -2.17
N TRP A 45 -2.81 15.23 -2.21
CA TRP A 45 -4.24 15.54 -2.14
C TRP A 45 -5.02 15.00 -3.35
N ASP A 46 -4.47 15.14 -4.55
CA ASP A 46 -5.03 14.57 -5.78
C ASP A 46 -5.08 13.05 -5.71
N MET A 47 -3.99 12.39 -5.31
CA MET A 47 -3.93 10.94 -5.14
C MET A 47 -4.96 10.46 -4.11
N ASN A 48 -5.07 11.12 -2.97
CA ASN A 48 -6.06 10.80 -1.94
C ASN A 48 -7.50 10.99 -2.45
N ARG A 49 -7.77 12.07 -3.19
CA ARG A 49 -9.07 12.34 -3.81
C ARG A 49 -9.40 11.28 -4.86
N ARG A 50 -8.43 10.88 -5.67
CA ARG A 50 -8.57 9.85 -6.70
C ARG A 50 -8.88 8.49 -6.07
N ILE A 51 -8.11 8.07 -5.06
CA ILE A 51 -8.34 6.79 -4.35
C ILE A 51 -9.75 6.76 -3.77
N ARG A 52 -10.15 7.81 -3.04
CA ARG A 52 -11.51 7.91 -2.50
C ARG A 52 -12.58 7.81 -3.59
N ARG A 53 -12.36 8.46 -4.74
CA ARG A 53 -13.33 8.45 -5.84
C ARG A 53 -13.44 7.10 -6.55
N VAL A 54 -12.35 6.33 -6.63
CA VAL A 54 -12.31 5.05 -7.35
C VAL A 54 -12.82 3.91 -6.46
N ARG A 55 -12.49 3.89 -5.16
CA ARG A 55 -12.89 2.77 -4.27
C ARG A 55 -14.42 2.57 -4.17
N TYR A 56 -15.23 3.64 -4.30
CA TYR A 56 -16.69 3.50 -4.29
C TYR A 56 -17.26 2.69 -5.46
N ARG A 57 -16.50 2.48 -6.53
CA ARG A 57 -17.00 1.77 -7.73
C ARG A 57 -16.68 0.28 -7.75
N GLU A 58 -15.72 -0.15 -6.94
CA GLU A 58 -15.27 -1.54 -6.90
C GLU A 58 -16.01 -2.29 -5.79
N GLU A 59 -16.09 -1.72 -4.59
CA GLU A 59 -16.83 -2.33 -3.47
C GLU A 59 -18.34 -2.49 -3.79
N VAL A 60 -18.94 -1.53 -4.50
CA VAL A 60 -20.35 -1.63 -4.93
C VAL A 60 -20.56 -2.64 -6.06
N ARG A 61 -19.58 -2.82 -6.94
CA ARG A 61 -19.68 -3.83 -8.00
C ARG A 61 -19.55 -5.23 -7.46
N GLU A 62 -18.69 -5.44 -6.48
CA GLU A 62 -18.48 -6.76 -5.87
C GLU A 62 -19.73 -7.21 -5.09
N GLU A 63 -20.40 -6.28 -4.40
CA GLU A 63 -21.67 -6.57 -3.71
C GLU A 63 -22.83 -6.77 -4.70
N LEU A 64 -22.91 -5.97 -5.78
CA LEU A 64 -23.89 -6.17 -6.86
C LEU A 64 -23.66 -7.47 -7.65
N ASP A 65 -22.41 -7.82 -7.96
CA ASP A 65 -22.07 -9.05 -8.69
C ASP A 65 -22.39 -10.29 -7.82
N ALA A 66 -22.20 -10.22 -6.50
CA ALA A 66 -22.59 -11.27 -5.57
C ALA A 66 -24.12 -11.42 -5.44
N GLU A 67 -24.86 -10.30 -5.38
CA GLU A 67 -26.33 -10.32 -5.39
C GLU A 67 -26.89 -10.85 -6.73
N GLU A 68 -26.32 -10.44 -7.87
CA GLU A 68 -26.73 -10.93 -9.19
C GLU A 68 -26.40 -12.42 -9.39
N ALA A 69 -25.27 -12.91 -8.85
CA ALA A 69 -24.93 -14.32 -8.86
C ALA A 69 -25.91 -15.15 -8.01
N ALA A 70 -26.24 -14.67 -6.80
CA ALA A 70 -27.22 -15.32 -5.94
C ALA A 70 -28.63 -15.36 -6.57
N LEU A 71 -29.03 -14.29 -7.27
CA LEU A 71 -30.30 -14.23 -8.01
C LEU A 71 -30.31 -15.16 -9.23
N LYS A 72 -29.17 -15.32 -9.91
CA LYS A 72 -29.03 -16.27 -11.03
C LYS A 72 -29.10 -17.72 -10.57
N ASP A 73 -28.42 -18.05 -9.48
CA ASP A 73 -28.44 -19.40 -8.92
C ASP A 73 -29.82 -19.77 -8.39
N ALA A 74 -30.53 -18.83 -7.75
CA ALA A 74 -31.90 -19.04 -7.27
C ALA A 74 -32.92 -19.24 -8.40
N ASN A 75 -32.65 -18.74 -9.62
CA ASN A 75 -33.51 -18.87 -10.78
C ASN A 75 -33.02 -19.93 -11.79
N ASN A 76 -31.99 -20.71 -11.46
CA ASN A 76 -31.46 -21.75 -12.34
C ASN A 76 -32.21 -23.08 -12.12
N PRO A 77 -33.07 -23.52 -13.05
CA PRO A 77 -33.83 -24.76 -12.90
C PRO A 77 -32.94 -26.03 -12.95
N ASP A 78 -31.69 -25.94 -13.42
CA ASP A 78 -30.75 -27.08 -13.44
C ASP A 78 -30.17 -27.39 -12.04
N ALA A 79 -30.06 -26.40 -11.15
CA ALA A 79 -29.54 -26.62 -9.79
C ALA A 79 -30.48 -27.48 -8.93
N ALA A 80 -31.79 -27.38 -9.17
CA ALA A 80 -32.81 -28.21 -8.52
C ALA A 80 -32.76 -29.68 -9.01
N ALA A 81 -32.28 -29.93 -10.23
CA ALA A 81 -32.18 -31.27 -10.79
C ALA A 81 -30.96 -32.07 -10.28
N SER A 82 -29.89 -31.38 -9.84
CA SER A 82 -28.68 -32.03 -9.29
C SER A 82 -28.76 -32.34 -7.79
N ALA A 83 -29.64 -31.67 -7.04
CA ALA A 83 -29.80 -31.93 -5.60
C ALA A 83 -30.63 -33.19 -5.29
N ASP A 84 -31.39 -33.69 -6.26
CA ASP A 84 -32.26 -34.87 -6.12
C ASP A 84 -31.52 -36.19 -6.41
N SER A 85 -30.31 -36.13 -6.99
CA SER A 85 -29.53 -37.33 -7.34
C SER A 85 -28.56 -37.84 -6.25
N ASP A 86 -28.35 -37.08 -5.17
CA ASP A 86 -27.34 -37.40 -4.15
C ASP A 86 -27.90 -38.08 -2.88
N VAL A 87 -29.17 -38.50 -2.86
CA VAL A 87 -29.82 -39.08 -1.66
C VAL A 87 -29.97 -40.62 -1.69
N ASP A 88 -29.69 -41.30 -2.80
CA ASP A 88 -30.01 -42.73 -2.96
C ASP A 88 -28.79 -43.68 -2.96
N GLU A 89 -27.91 -43.59 -1.94
CA GLU A 89 -26.94 -44.66 -1.65
C GLU A 89 -26.71 -44.78 -0.12
N ALA A 90 -27.79 -45.06 0.61
CA ALA A 90 -27.74 -45.55 1.99
C ALA A 90 -28.42 -46.92 2.05
N GLY A 91 -27.71 -47.95 1.59
CA GLY A 91 -28.14 -49.35 1.71
C GLY A 91 -28.16 -49.80 3.18
N PRO A 92 -29.17 -50.60 3.60
CA PRO A 92 -29.37 -50.95 5.00
C PRO A 92 -28.37 -52.01 5.50
N GLU A 93 -28.12 -51.89 6.80
CA GLU A 93 -27.33 -52.73 7.71
C GLU A 93 -27.32 -54.24 7.40
N GLU A 94 -26.14 -54.82 7.17
CA GLU A 94 -25.91 -56.26 7.30
C GLU A 94 -25.19 -56.54 8.62
N GLU A 95 -26.00 -56.94 9.60
CA GLU A 95 -25.67 -57.43 10.93
C GLU A 95 -24.74 -58.67 10.83
N ASN A 96 -23.46 -58.52 11.20
CA ASN A 96 -22.51 -59.63 11.28
C ASN A 96 -22.54 -60.23 12.70
N PRO A 97 -22.95 -61.50 12.90
CA PRO A 97 -22.99 -62.09 14.24
C PRO A 97 -21.59 -62.36 14.80
N PRO A 98 -21.41 -62.39 16.14
CA PRO A 98 -20.10 -62.41 16.76
C PRO A 98 -19.39 -63.75 16.58
N SER A 99 -18.15 -63.70 16.08
CA SER A 99 -17.21 -64.82 16.06
C SER A 99 -16.86 -65.27 17.47
N ALA A 100 -17.17 -66.53 17.79
CA ALA A 100 -16.75 -67.23 18.99
C ALA A 100 -15.20 -67.25 19.12
N ARG A 101 -14.71 -67.07 20.35
CA ARG A 101 -13.30 -67.25 20.75
C ARG A 101 -13.08 -68.65 21.30
#